data_AF-A0A0H4C474-F1
#
_entry.id   AF-A0A0H4C474-F1
#
_cell.length_a   1.000
_cell.length_b   1.000
_cell.length_c   1.000
_cell.angle_alpha   90.00
_cell.angle_beta   90.00
_cell.angle_gamma   90.00
#
_symmetry.space_group_name_H-M   'P 1'
#
loop_
_entity.id
_entity.type
_entity.pdbx_description
1 polymer ?
#
loop_
_entity_poly.entity_id
_entity_poly.type
_entity_poly.pdbx_seq_one_letter_code
_entity_poly.pdbx_strand_id
1 'polypeptide(L)'
;MRFGRSVCQALGLVVAAGVALSACAGGEDEGESRDRNDAPQGWSVCNELFGAGRIDRLQDEMGGGTLAVLNAGTPVDELMSGRASVARSWKPGSEAHYANTSRPCDLGIDGTSKRFHAYVGWSVDSPEDIRAGDAGEGWQSLGRDVYVRREDGGLHLTAAIPCKIEGSHKAQKAELPLEVETEVRNVPEFDTELLSEMTAQLARKLAHGLPCRNDPAVPSEL
;
A
#
# COMPACT_ATOMS: atom_id res chain seq x y z
N MET A 1 1.40 -66.13 -0.19
CA MET A 1 0.59 -67.21 -0.80
C MET A 1 -0.66 -67.43 0.04
N ARG A 2 -1.84 -67.07 -0.48
CA ARG A 2 -3.13 -67.76 -0.26
C ARG A 2 -4.17 -67.12 -1.18
N PHE A 3 -4.63 -67.93 -2.11
CA PHE A 3 -5.75 -67.68 -3.00
C PHE A 3 -7.06 -67.87 -2.23
N GLY A 4 -8.08 -67.09 -2.58
CA GLY A 4 -9.49 -67.33 -2.22
C GLY A 4 -10.41 -66.56 -3.17
N ARG A 5 -11.07 -67.28 -4.07
CA ARG A 5 -11.96 -66.78 -5.13
C ARG A 5 -13.43 -66.76 -4.67
N SER A 6 -14.15 -65.75 -5.19
CA SER A 6 -15.55 -65.74 -5.68
C SER A 6 -16.72 -66.10 -4.76
N VAL A 7 -17.67 -65.15 -4.60
CA VAL A 7 -19.09 -65.32 -5.00
C VAL A 7 -19.63 -63.98 -5.52
N CYS A 8 -20.18 -63.99 -6.75
CA CYS A 8 -20.99 -62.92 -7.32
C CYS A 8 -22.40 -62.93 -6.71
N GLN A 9 -22.87 -61.78 -6.22
CA GLN A 9 -24.29 -61.44 -6.29
C GLN A 9 -24.40 -60.03 -6.87
N ALA A 10 -25.00 -59.97 -8.06
CA ALA A 10 -25.41 -58.74 -8.71
C ALA A 10 -26.89 -58.49 -8.37
N LEU A 11 -27.23 -57.26 -7.98
CA LEU A 11 -28.48 -56.55 -8.30
C LEU A 11 -28.50 -55.23 -7.52
N GLY A 12 -28.69 -54.12 -8.22
CA GLY A 12 -28.99 -52.83 -7.61
C GLY A 12 -28.26 -51.65 -8.24
N LEU A 13 -28.67 -51.30 -9.45
CA LEU A 13 -28.25 -50.12 -10.19
C LEU A 13 -28.84 -48.86 -9.52
N VAL A 14 -28.00 -47.98 -8.96
CA VAL A 14 -28.36 -46.57 -8.74
C VAL A 14 -27.17 -45.72 -9.17
N VAL A 15 -27.40 -44.94 -10.22
CA VAL A 15 -26.48 -43.95 -10.79
C VAL A 15 -26.48 -42.72 -9.88
N ALA A 16 -25.32 -42.33 -9.37
CA ALA A 16 -25.07 -40.98 -8.88
C ALA A 16 -23.66 -40.57 -9.32
N ALA A 17 -23.62 -39.60 -10.23
CA ALA A 17 -22.41 -38.97 -10.72
C ALA A 17 -21.70 -38.22 -9.58
N GLY A 18 -20.40 -38.43 -9.45
CA GLY A 18 -19.55 -37.70 -8.51
C GLY A 18 -18.10 -37.75 -8.98
N VAL A 19 -17.74 -36.82 -9.85
CA VAL A 19 -16.35 -36.56 -10.23
C VAL A 19 -15.69 -35.83 -9.06
N ALA A 20 -14.89 -36.54 -8.26
CA ALA A 20 -14.00 -35.93 -7.28
C ALA A 20 -12.61 -35.80 -7.90
N LEU A 21 -12.35 -34.66 -8.55
CA LEU A 21 -11.00 -34.20 -8.85
C LEU A 21 -10.40 -33.65 -7.55
N SER A 22 -9.52 -34.41 -6.93
CA SER A 22 -8.65 -33.95 -5.84
C SER A 22 -7.55 -33.08 -6.44
N ALA A 23 -7.79 -31.79 -6.52
CA ALA A 23 -6.75 -30.79 -6.75
C ALA A 23 -6.24 -30.31 -5.39
N CYS A 24 -5.06 -30.79 -5.00
CA CYS A 24 -4.23 -30.15 -4.00
C CYS A 24 -3.68 -28.86 -4.62
N ALA A 25 -4.18 -27.70 -4.17
CA ALA A 25 -3.56 -26.41 -4.40
C ALA A 25 -3.42 -25.74 -3.03
N GLY A 26 -2.21 -25.23 -2.78
CA GLY A 26 -1.69 -24.84 -1.47
C GLY A 26 -2.54 -23.82 -0.74
N GLY A 27 -2.53 -23.95 0.59
CA GLY A 27 -3.13 -23.00 1.50
C GLY A 27 -2.46 -21.64 1.38
N GLU A 28 -3.23 -20.66 0.95
CA GLU A 28 -3.06 -19.29 1.37
C GLU A 28 -3.59 -19.22 2.81
N ASP A 29 -2.72 -18.92 3.77
CA ASP A 29 -3.10 -18.52 5.12
C ASP A 29 -3.84 -17.17 5.01
N GLU A 30 -5.12 -17.23 4.64
CA GLU A 30 -6.08 -16.17 4.90
C GLU A 30 -6.38 -16.21 6.40
N GLY A 31 -5.55 -15.50 7.18
CA GLY A 31 -5.86 -15.20 8.57
C GLY A 31 -7.27 -14.59 8.65
N GLU A 32 -8.10 -15.17 9.51
CA GLU A 32 -9.49 -14.78 9.73
C GLU A 32 -9.56 -13.28 10.07
N SER A 33 -9.91 -12.47 9.08
CA SER A 33 -10.10 -11.02 9.22
C SER A 33 -11.09 -10.76 10.33
N ARG A 34 -10.73 -9.91 11.30
CA ARG A 34 -11.65 -9.45 12.35
C ARG A 34 -12.95 -8.96 11.69
N ASP A 35 -14.10 -9.35 12.21
CA ASP A 35 -15.40 -8.96 11.65
C ASP A 35 -15.56 -7.43 11.76
N ARG A 36 -15.58 -6.77 10.59
CA ARG A 36 -15.47 -5.31 10.42
C ARG A 36 -16.69 -4.73 9.70
N ASN A 37 -17.84 -5.43 9.77
CA ASN A 37 -19.06 -5.14 9.03
C ASN A 37 -19.62 -3.71 9.20
N ASP A 38 -19.20 -2.95 10.22
CA ASP A 38 -19.62 -1.55 10.48
C ASP A 38 -18.47 -0.52 10.46
N ALA A 39 -17.32 -0.84 9.86
CA ALA A 39 -16.17 0.05 9.92
C ALA A 39 -16.39 1.36 9.11
N PRO A 40 -16.06 2.56 9.66
CA PRO A 40 -16.23 3.84 8.97
C PRO A 40 -15.51 3.90 7.61
N GLN A 41 -15.95 4.76 6.68
CA GLN A 41 -15.38 4.87 5.31
C GLN A 41 -13.85 4.97 5.25
N GLY A 42 -13.18 5.64 6.21
CA GLY A 42 -11.72 5.69 6.23
C GLY A 42 -11.05 4.32 6.39
N TRP A 43 -11.76 3.35 6.96
CA TRP A 43 -11.33 1.96 7.03
C TRP A 43 -11.28 1.27 5.68
N SER A 44 -12.30 1.46 4.84
CA SER A 44 -12.34 0.85 3.52
C SER A 44 -11.23 1.42 2.64
N VAL A 45 -10.97 2.73 2.74
CA VAL A 45 -9.85 3.38 2.04
C VAL A 45 -8.50 2.84 2.51
N CYS A 46 -8.26 2.78 3.84
CA CYS A 46 -7.02 2.20 4.38
C CYS A 46 -6.83 0.74 3.94
N ASN A 47 -7.87 -0.09 4.00
CA ASN A 47 -7.81 -1.48 3.55
C ASN A 47 -7.56 -1.58 2.04
N GLU A 48 -8.14 -0.71 1.22
CA GLU A 48 -7.91 -0.71 -0.22
C GLU A 48 -6.46 -0.35 -0.58
N LEU A 49 -5.85 0.56 0.19
CA LEU A 49 -4.46 0.98 -0.01
C LEU A 49 -3.46 -0.07 0.48
N PHE A 50 -3.64 -0.61 1.69
CA PHE A 50 -2.63 -1.44 2.36
C PHE A 50 -2.95 -2.94 2.40
N GLY A 51 -4.23 -3.30 2.26
CA GLY A 51 -4.74 -4.65 2.49
C GLY A 51 -5.06 -4.91 3.97
N ALA A 52 -6.11 -5.69 4.22
CA ALA A 52 -6.61 -5.95 5.58
C ALA A 52 -5.54 -6.53 6.52
N GLY A 53 -4.73 -7.49 6.04
CA GLY A 53 -3.69 -8.12 6.86
C GLY A 53 -2.60 -7.16 7.36
N ARG A 54 -2.21 -6.14 6.57
CA ARG A 54 -1.27 -5.10 7.04
C ARG A 54 -1.91 -4.15 8.04
N ILE A 55 -3.20 -3.87 7.87
CA ILE A 55 -3.96 -3.06 8.84
C ILE A 55 -4.14 -3.81 10.17
N ASP A 56 -4.35 -5.12 10.15
CA ASP A 56 -4.37 -5.94 11.36
C ASP A 56 -3.01 -5.95 12.06
N ARG A 57 -1.91 -6.20 11.33
CA ARG A 57 -0.54 -6.10 11.89
C ARG A 57 -0.26 -4.71 12.46
N LEU A 58 -0.65 -3.65 11.75
CA LEU A 58 -0.51 -2.27 12.21
C LEU A 58 -1.24 -2.07 13.55
N GLN A 59 -2.49 -2.53 13.66
CA GLN A 59 -3.27 -2.42 14.89
C GLN A 59 -2.61 -3.16 16.05
N ASP A 60 -2.07 -4.35 15.80
CA ASP A 60 -1.39 -5.15 16.82
C ASP A 60 -0.09 -4.46 17.29
N GLU A 61 0.73 -3.96 16.38
CA GLU A 61 1.95 -3.16 16.67
C GLU A 61 1.64 -1.85 17.40
N MET A 62 0.48 -1.25 17.13
CA MET A 62 -0.04 -0.11 17.89
C MET A 62 -0.54 -0.51 19.29
N GLY A 63 -0.34 -1.75 19.72
CA GLY A 63 -0.69 -2.27 21.06
C GLY A 63 -2.13 -2.78 21.17
N GLY A 64 -2.77 -3.11 20.05
CA GLY A 64 -4.13 -3.59 19.99
C GLY A 64 -5.18 -2.54 20.39
N GLY A 65 -6.40 -3.00 20.70
CA GLY A 65 -7.54 -2.13 21.04
C GLY A 65 -8.42 -1.80 19.85
N THR A 66 -9.33 -0.84 19.98
CA THR A 66 -10.25 -0.45 18.89
C THR A 66 -9.56 0.55 17.97
N LEU A 67 -9.33 0.17 16.72
CA LEU A 67 -8.78 1.07 15.71
C LEU A 67 -9.84 2.08 15.28
N ALA A 68 -9.51 3.37 15.39
CA ALA A 68 -10.36 4.50 15.07
C ALA A 68 -9.85 5.21 13.83
N VAL A 69 -10.78 5.60 12.96
CA VAL A 69 -10.51 6.46 11.80
C VAL A 69 -10.53 7.91 12.28
N LEU A 70 -9.40 8.61 12.13
CA LEU A 70 -9.23 9.98 12.64
C LEU A 70 -9.66 11.05 11.64
N ASN A 71 -9.71 10.70 10.35
CA ASN A 71 -10.21 11.56 9.29
C ASN A 71 -10.94 10.73 8.23
N ALA A 72 -11.98 11.29 7.61
CA ALA A 72 -12.60 10.68 6.44
C ALA A 72 -11.58 10.67 5.29
N GLY A 73 -11.03 9.50 4.99
CA GLY A 73 -10.06 9.33 3.90
C GLY A 73 -10.67 9.72 2.56
N THR A 74 -9.88 10.34 1.69
CA THR A 74 -10.26 10.53 0.28
C THR A 74 -10.44 9.16 -0.37
N PRO A 75 -11.57 8.87 -1.06
CA PRO A 75 -11.73 7.65 -1.85
C PRO A 75 -10.54 7.43 -2.78
N VAL A 76 -10.12 6.16 -2.97
CA VAL A 76 -8.88 5.87 -3.71
C VAL A 76 -8.96 6.32 -5.16
N ASP A 77 -10.11 6.21 -5.82
CA ASP A 77 -10.33 6.69 -7.18
C ASP A 77 -10.25 8.23 -7.28
N GLU A 78 -10.83 8.95 -6.32
CA GLU A 78 -10.74 10.40 -6.21
C GLU A 78 -9.29 10.85 -5.94
N LEU A 79 -8.57 10.14 -5.07
CA LEU A 79 -7.15 10.36 -4.81
C LEU A 79 -6.34 10.25 -6.11
N MET A 80 -6.49 9.13 -6.85
CA MET A 80 -5.74 8.87 -8.08
C MET A 80 -6.07 9.91 -9.16
N SER A 81 -7.35 10.16 -9.40
CA SER A 81 -7.80 11.11 -10.42
C SER A 81 -7.36 12.55 -10.09
N GLY A 82 -7.42 12.94 -8.82
CA GLY A 82 -6.90 14.20 -8.31
C GLY A 82 -5.40 14.36 -8.55
N ARG A 83 -4.59 13.34 -8.22
CA ARG A 83 -3.13 13.35 -8.47
C ARG A 83 -2.81 13.47 -9.95
N ALA A 84 -3.48 12.68 -10.80
CA ALA A 84 -3.29 12.75 -12.24
C ALA A 84 -3.67 14.12 -12.83
N SER A 85 -4.75 14.74 -12.32
CA SER A 85 -5.19 16.07 -12.72
C SER A 85 -4.16 17.16 -12.38
N VAL A 86 -3.57 17.11 -11.17
CA VAL A 86 -2.49 18.03 -10.78
C VAL A 86 -1.29 17.89 -11.70
N ALA A 87 -0.82 16.66 -11.98
CA ALA A 87 0.31 16.47 -12.88
C ALA A 87 0.05 16.94 -14.33
N ARG A 88 -1.18 16.81 -14.82
CA ARG A 88 -1.55 17.27 -16.17
C ARG A 88 -1.61 18.79 -16.29
N SER A 89 -2.01 19.48 -15.23
CA SER A 89 -2.08 20.94 -15.21
C SER A 89 -0.76 21.60 -14.80
N TRP A 90 0.15 20.85 -14.18
CA TRP A 90 1.47 21.32 -13.77
C TRP A 90 2.34 21.82 -14.93
N LYS A 91 3.13 22.84 -14.63
CA LYS A 91 4.16 23.42 -15.49
C LYS A 91 5.47 23.59 -14.69
N PRO A 92 6.64 23.60 -15.35
CA PRO A 92 7.91 23.87 -14.68
C PRO A 92 7.86 25.16 -13.86
N GLY A 93 8.40 25.10 -12.63
CA GLY A 93 8.38 26.20 -11.67
C GLY A 93 7.05 26.44 -10.95
N SER A 94 5.98 25.67 -11.22
CA SER A 94 4.74 25.76 -10.45
C SER A 94 4.77 24.94 -9.17
N GLU A 95 4.15 25.44 -8.11
CA GLU A 95 4.13 24.84 -6.77
C GLU A 95 3.09 23.70 -6.64
N ALA A 96 3.07 22.75 -7.57
CA ALA A 96 2.12 21.64 -7.49
C ALA A 96 2.32 20.72 -6.27
N HIS A 97 3.45 20.81 -5.58
CA HIS A 97 3.70 20.11 -4.33
C HIS A 97 2.74 20.54 -3.20
N TYR A 98 2.24 21.79 -3.20
CA TYR A 98 1.20 22.22 -2.27
C TYR A 98 -0.22 21.90 -2.76
N ALA A 99 -0.39 21.46 -4.01
CA ALA A 99 -1.69 21.32 -4.62
C ALA A 99 -2.32 19.95 -4.33
N ASN A 100 -3.45 19.98 -3.62
CA ASN A 100 -4.34 18.84 -3.39
C ASN A 100 -3.62 17.63 -2.76
N THR A 101 -2.71 17.88 -1.82
CA THR A 101 -2.07 16.87 -0.97
C THR A 101 -3.14 16.13 -0.15
N SER A 102 -3.03 14.81 0.01
CA SER A 102 -4.04 14.02 0.70
C SER A 102 -3.45 13.18 1.83
N ARG A 103 -4.24 13.00 2.89
CA ARG A 103 -4.00 12.02 3.95
C ARG A 103 -5.07 10.92 3.84
N PRO A 104 -4.94 9.99 2.88
CA PRO A 104 -6.03 9.08 2.56
C PRO A 104 -6.27 8.02 3.64
N CYS A 105 -5.31 7.81 4.54
CA CYS A 105 -5.46 6.92 5.68
C CYS A 105 -4.89 7.59 6.93
N ASP A 106 -5.72 7.78 7.95
CA ASP A 106 -5.34 8.36 9.24
C ASP A 106 -6.05 7.59 10.36
N LEU A 107 -5.26 6.85 11.14
CA LEU A 107 -5.71 5.83 12.07
C LEU A 107 -5.11 6.09 13.46
N GLY A 108 -5.84 5.71 14.50
CA GLY A 108 -5.34 5.71 15.88
C GLY A 108 -6.01 4.65 16.72
N ILE A 109 -5.45 4.33 17.88
CA ILE A 109 -6.12 3.45 18.85
C ILE A 109 -6.98 4.30 19.77
N ASP A 110 -8.28 3.99 19.86
CA ASP A 110 -9.25 4.73 20.68
C ASP A 110 -8.79 4.81 22.14
N GLY A 111 -9.00 5.97 22.75
CA GLY A 111 -8.52 6.26 24.10
C GLY A 111 -7.00 6.40 24.27
N THR A 112 -6.22 6.39 23.18
CA THR A 112 -4.75 6.58 23.23
C THR A 112 -4.28 7.74 22.36
N SER A 113 -2.99 8.09 22.45
CA SER A 113 -2.34 9.05 21.56
C SER A 113 -1.63 8.40 20.36
N LYS A 114 -1.69 7.08 20.21
CA LYS A 114 -0.99 6.32 19.16
C LYS A 114 -1.64 6.58 17.81
N ARG A 115 -0.83 6.87 16.80
CA ARG A 115 -1.33 7.22 15.46
C ARG A 115 -0.50 6.62 14.35
N PHE A 116 -1.16 6.33 13.25
CA PHE A 116 -0.59 6.04 11.96
C PHE A 116 -1.25 6.95 10.92
N HIS A 117 -0.47 7.54 10.02
CA HIS A 117 -1.06 8.16 8.85
C HIS A 117 -0.23 7.91 7.60
N ALA A 118 -0.92 7.97 6.48
CA ALA A 118 -0.37 7.95 5.15
C ALA A 118 -0.56 9.31 4.49
N TYR A 119 0.42 9.76 3.74
CA TYR A 119 0.36 10.97 2.94
C TYR A 119 0.69 10.65 1.48
N VAL A 120 0.02 11.36 0.57
CA VAL A 120 0.23 11.24 -0.86
C VAL A 120 0.25 12.64 -1.48
N GLY A 121 1.33 12.92 -2.20
CA GLY A 121 1.60 14.23 -2.79
C GLY A 121 2.47 14.14 -4.04
N TRP A 122 2.87 15.31 -4.52
CA TRP A 122 3.96 15.44 -5.47
C TRP A 122 5.13 16.07 -4.72
N SER A 123 6.33 15.49 -4.84
CA SER A 123 7.47 15.95 -4.07
C SER A 123 7.89 17.36 -4.48
N VAL A 124 8.37 18.12 -3.51
CA VAL A 124 9.15 19.34 -3.75
C VAL A 124 10.52 18.98 -4.32
N ASP A 125 11.06 17.83 -3.92
CA ASP A 125 12.41 17.41 -4.20
C ASP A 125 12.47 16.64 -5.52
N SER A 126 13.23 17.16 -6.49
CA SER A 126 13.44 16.43 -7.74
C SER A 126 14.48 15.32 -7.56
N PRO A 127 14.46 14.26 -8.39
CA PRO A 127 15.55 13.27 -8.44
C PRO A 127 16.93 13.88 -8.70
N GLU A 128 17.01 15.04 -9.34
CA GLU A 128 18.28 15.76 -9.52
C GLU A 128 18.74 16.38 -8.20
N ASP A 129 17.85 17.11 -7.52
CA ASP A 129 18.15 17.74 -6.22
C ASP A 129 18.54 16.69 -5.18
N ILE A 130 17.84 15.55 -5.15
CA ILE A 130 18.16 14.43 -4.25
C ILE A 130 19.58 13.89 -4.52
N ARG A 131 19.96 13.72 -5.79
CA ARG A 131 21.29 13.21 -6.15
C ARG A 131 22.40 14.24 -5.96
N ALA A 132 22.09 15.51 -6.11
CA ALA A 132 23.00 16.62 -5.85
C ALA A 132 23.21 16.87 -4.35
N GLY A 133 22.29 16.39 -3.49
CA GLY A 133 22.29 16.65 -2.06
C GLY A 133 21.59 17.96 -1.67
N ASP A 134 20.83 18.55 -2.60
CA ASP A 134 20.13 19.83 -2.42
C ASP A 134 18.73 19.64 -1.79
N ALA A 135 18.20 18.41 -1.77
CA ALA A 135 16.90 18.02 -1.21
C ALA A 135 16.89 17.79 0.32
N GLY A 136 17.88 18.32 1.03
CA GLY A 136 18.10 18.04 2.45
C GLY A 136 18.78 16.70 2.73
N GLU A 137 19.17 16.48 3.99
CA GLU A 137 19.88 15.28 4.42
C GLU A 137 18.97 14.05 4.51
N GLY A 138 19.56 12.86 4.41
CA GLY A 138 18.87 11.59 4.72
C GLY A 138 18.21 10.87 3.54
N TRP A 139 18.17 11.48 2.35
CA TRP A 139 17.74 10.78 1.15
C TRP A 139 18.74 9.69 0.71
N GLN A 140 18.21 8.54 0.35
CA GLN A 140 18.97 7.38 -0.14
C GLN A 140 18.32 6.86 -1.42
N SER A 141 19.13 6.51 -2.42
CA SER A 141 18.61 5.82 -3.61
C SER A 141 18.60 4.31 -3.38
N LEU A 142 17.46 3.67 -3.66
CA LEU A 142 17.33 2.21 -3.68
C LEU A 142 17.54 1.62 -5.09
N GLY A 143 18.05 2.44 -6.02
CA GLY A 143 18.07 2.13 -7.45
C GLY A 143 16.69 2.20 -8.09
N ARG A 144 16.62 1.95 -9.40
CA ARG A 144 15.37 1.95 -10.19
C ARG A 144 14.55 3.25 -10.07
N ASP A 145 15.25 4.37 -9.91
CA ASP A 145 14.68 5.70 -9.70
C ASP A 145 13.80 5.85 -8.43
N VAL A 146 13.97 4.98 -7.43
CA VAL A 146 13.29 5.14 -6.13
C VAL A 146 14.23 5.78 -5.12
N TYR A 147 13.76 6.84 -4.46
CA TYR A 147 14.47 7.56 -3.42
C TYR A 147 13.68 7.50 -2.13
N VAL A 148 14.37 7.31 -1.00
CA VAL A 148 13.74 7.16 0.30
C VAL A 148 14.43 8.02 1.35
N ARG A 149 13.66 8.58 2.26
CA ARG A 149 14.15 9.33 3.41
C ARG A 149 13.54 8.71 4.68
N ARG A 150 14.41 8.43 5.66
CA ARG A 150 14.02 7.91 6.97
C ARG A 150 14.26 8.97 8.02
N GLU A 151 13.21 9.29 8.76
CA GLU A 151 13.22 10.24 9.86
C GLU A 151 12.73 9.55 11.14
N ASP A 152 12.95 10.20 12.29
CA ASP A 152 12.44 9.72 13.59
C ASP A 152 12.80 8.26 13.92
N GLY A 153 14.04 7.85 13.62
CA GLY A 153 14.50 6.48 13.87
C GLY A 153 13.85 5.43 12.95
N GLY A 154 13.26 5.85 11.83
CA GLY A 154 12.54 4.97 10.90
C GLY A 154 11.03 4.94 11.11
N LEU A 155 10.49 5.74 12.05
CA LEU A 155 9.05 5.85 12.29
C LEU A 155 8.34 6.83 11.33
N HIS A 156 9.11 7.55 10.53
CA HIS A 156 8.63 8.36 9.43
C HIS A 156 9.43 7.99 8.18
N LEU A 157 8.73 7.48 7.16
CA LEU A 157 9.33 7.01 5.91
C LEU A 157 8.65 7.70 4.72
N THR A 158 9.46 8.45 3.98
CA THR A 158 9.06 9.14 2.74
C THR A 158 9.70 8.43 1.55
N ALA A 159 8.95 8.28 0.46
CA ALA A 159 9.46 7.76 -0.81
C ALA A 159 9.08 8.66 -1.98
N ALA A 160 10.07 9.03 -2.78
CA ALA A 160 9.91 9.78 -4.03
C ALA A 160 10.15 8.87 -5.23
N ILE A 161 9.18 8.81 -6.13
CA ILE A 161 9.14 7.87 -7.25
C ILE A 161 8.73 8.61 -8.52
N PRO A 162 9.54 8.62 -9.59
CA PRO A 162 9.12 9.18 -10.86
C PRO A 162 7.91 8.45 -11.43
N CYS A 163 6.77 9.13 -11.49
CA CYS A 163 5.57 8.68 -12.19
C CYS A 163 5.24 9.69 -13.28
N LYS A 164 5.49 9.32 -14.54
CA LYS A 164 5.21 10.14 -15.72
C LYS A 164 3.74 10.02 -16.09
N ILE A 165 2.91 10.98 -15.70
CA ILE A 165 1.47 10.94 -15.99
C ILE A 165 1.20 11.17 -17.48
N GLU A 166 0.35 10.35 -18.07
CA GLU A 166 -0.12 10.56 -19.44
C GLU A 166 -0.78 11.95 -19.63
N GLY A 167 -0.36 12.66 -20.67
CA GLY A 167 -0.83 14.01 -20.99
C GLY A 167 -0.17 15.14 -20.19
N SER A 168 0.73 14.82 -19.24
CA SER A 168 1.45 15.84 -18.46
C SER A 168 2.65 16.43 -19.22
N HIS A 169 3.13 17.59 -18.77
CA HIS A 169 4.29 18.28 -19.33
C HIS A 169 5.55 17.40 -19.38
N LYS A 170 6.37 17.49 -20.44
CA LYS A 170 7.54 16.60 -20.67
C LYS A 170 8.52 16.54 -19.48
N ALA A 171 8.70 17.64 -18.76
CA ALA A 171 9.61 17.74 -17.63
C ALA A 171 9.08 17.09 -16.33
N GLN A 172 7.78 16.78 -16.25
CA GLN A 172 7.13 16.31 -15.03
C GLN A 172 7.80 15.08 -14.41
N LYS A 173 8.30 14.13 -15.23
CA LYS A 173 9.00 12.94 -14.72
C LYS A 173 10.24 13.32 -13.89
N ALA A 174 10.95 14.36 -14.32
CA ALA A 174 12.23 14.76 -13.75
C ALA A 174 12.10 15.81 -12.64
N GLU A 175 11.00 16.58 -12.61
CA GLU A 175 10.85 17.70 -11.68
C GLU A 175 9.72 17.52 -10.67
N LEU A 176 8.85 16.52 -10.85
CA LEU A 176 7.67 16.33 -10.01
C LEU A 176 7.43 14.84 -9.76
N PRO A 177 8.30 14.16 -9.00
CA PRO A 177 8.10 12.76 -8.66
C PRO A 177 6.91 12.61 -7.70
N LEU A 178 6.24 11.46 -7.77
CA LEU A 178 5.19 11.10 -6.82
C LEU A 178 5.83 10.92 -5.44
N GLU A 179 5.24 11.53 -4.43
CA GLU A 179 5.67 11.39 -3.04
C GLU A 179 4.62 10.62 -2.25
N VAL A 180 5.09 9.65 -1.47
CA VAL A 180 4.28 8.93 -0.51
C VAL A 180 5.00 8.90 0.82
N GLU A 181 4.23 9.02 1.89
CA GLU A 181 4.78 8.95 3.24
C GLU A 181 3.90 8.07 4.10
N THR A 182 4.53 7.40 5.06
CA THR A 182 3.85 6.79 6.18
C THR A 182 4.58 7.16 7.46
N GLU A 183 3.81 7.53 8.48
CA GLU A 183 4.36 7.93 9.77
C GLU A 183 3.57 7.28 10.91
N VAL A 184 4.30 6.77 11.90
CA VAL A 184 3.76 6.29 13.17
C VAL A 184 4.20 7.22 14.29
N ARG A 185 3.25 7.63 15.14
CA ARG A 185 3.50 8.50 16.30
C ARG A 185 3.12 7.81 17.60
N ASN A 186 3.90 8.09 18.64
CA ASN A 186 3.69 7.60 20.01
C ASN A 186 3.72 6.07 20.14
N VAL A 187 4.48 5.39 19.27
CA VAL A 187 4.78 3.95 19.36
C VAL A 187 6.29 3.76 19.18
N PRO A 188 7.11 3.99 20.22
CA PRO A 188 8.57 4.03 20.09
C PRO A 188 9.20 2.70 19.63
N GLU A 189 8.53 1.57 19.87
CA GLU A 189 9.02 0.21 19.55
C GLU A 189 8.29 -0.39 18.34
N PHE A 190 7.72 0.45 17.46
CA PHE A 190 7.01 -0.02 16.28
C PHE A 190 7.93 -0.76 15.30
N ASP A 191 7.45 -1.85 14.72
CA ASP A 191 8.12 -2.59 13.64
C ASP A 191 8.38 -1.71 12.40
N THR A 192 9.62 -1.25 12.23
CA THR A 192 10.03 -0.43 11.08
C THR A 192 10.01 -1.20 9.76
N GLU A 193 10.10 -2.54 9.78
CA GLU A 193 9.97 -3.36 8.56
C GLU A 193 8.51 -3.35 8.09
N LEU A 194 7.55 -3.46 9.00
CA LEU A 194 6.13 -3.27 8.68
C LEU A 194 5.87 -1.88 8.09
N LEU A 195 6.46 -0.81 8.67
CA LEU A 195 6.28 0.53 8.10
C LEU A 195 6.82 0.60 6.66
N SER A 196 8.01 0.04 6.44
CA SER A 196 8.62 -0.07 5.10
C SER A 196 7.75 -0.84 4.10
N GLU A 197 7.20 -2.00 4.50
CA GLU A 197 6.26 -2.75 3.67
C GLU A 197 5.01 -1.92 3.31
N MET A 198 4.48 -1.17 4.29
CA MET A 198 3.30 -0.33 4.10
C MET A 198 3.59 0.82 3.15
N THR A 199 4.70 1.55 3.30
CA THR A 199 5.09 2.61 2.36
C THR A 199 5.29 2.07 0.95
N ALA A 200 5.98 0.92 0.83
CA ALA A 200 6.21 0.26 -0.45
C ALA A 200 4.89 -0.16 -1.12
N GLN A 201 3.94 -0.67 -0.33
CA GLN A 201 2.61 -1.04 -0.80
C GLN A 201 1.81 0.16 -1.28
N LEU A 202 1.82 1.27 -0.54
CA LEU A 202 1.18 2.53 -0.95
C LEU A 202 1.76 3.04 -2.27
N ALA A 203 3.09 3.09 -2.37
CA ALA A 203 3.81 3.45 -3.57
C ALA A 203 3.41 2.58 -4.78
N ARG A 204 3.41 1.25 -4.62
CA ARG A 204 3.01 0.30 -5.69
C ARG A 204 1.56 0.50 -6.11
N LYS A 205 0.64 0.64 -5.14
CA LYS A 205 -0.79 0.85 -5.40
C LYS A 205 -1.02 2.12 -6.22
N LEU A 206 -0.36 3.22 -5.85
CA LEU A 206 -0.42 4.49 -6.58
C LEU A 206 0.24 4.40 -7.95
N ALA A 207 1.40 3.79 -8.06
CA ALA A 207 2.09 3.58 -9.34
C ALA A 207 1.23 2.78 -10.35
N HIS A 208 0.51 1.76 -9.89
CA HIS A 208 -0.38 0.95 -10.73
C HIS A 208 -1.72 1.65 -11.02
N GLY A 209 -2.27 2.38 -10.04
CA GLY A 209 -3.56 3.07 -10.19
C GLY A 209 -3.47 4.36 -11.01
N LEU A 210 -2.32 5.05 -10.94
CA LEU A 210 -2.05 6.22 -11.76
C LEU A 210 -1.64 5.81 -13.18
N PRO A 211 -1.97 6.62 -14.20
CA PRO A 211 -1.54 6.37 -15.58
C PRO A 211 -0.06 6.75 -15.78
N CYS A 212 0.85 6.13 -15.01
CA CYS A 212 2.30 6.30 -15.11
C CYS A 212 2.82 5.59 -16.37
N ARG A 213 3.33 6.35 -17.35
CA ARG A 213 3.85 5.80 -18.62
C ARG A 213 5.18 5.07 -18.50
N ASN A 214 5.93 5.30 -17.42
CA ASN A 214 7.26 4.75 -17.22
C ASN A 214 7.31 3.53 -16.30
N ASP A 215 6.15 3.03 -15.84
CA ASP A 215 6.01 1.82 -15.03
C ASP A 215 7.07 1.70 -13.91
N PRO A 216 7.05 2.58 -12.90
CA PRO A 216 8.11 2.62 -11.91
C PRO A 216 8.16 1.32 -11.09
N ALA A 217 9.33 0.69 -11.09
CA ALA A 217 9.57 -0.58 -10.41
C ALA A 217 9.84 -0.38 -8.91
N VAL A 218 8.78 -0.17 -8.14
CA VAL A 218 8.85 -0.03 -6.68
C VAL A 218 9.20 -1.38 -6.03
N PRO A 219 10.24 -1.45 -5.19
CA PRO A 219 10.58 -2.66 -4.42
C PRO A 219 9.43 -3.20 -3.55
N SER A 220 9.56 -4.43 -3.04
CA SER A 220 8.64 -5.00 -2.03
C SER A 220 8.70 -4.26 -0.69
N GLU A 221 9.89 -3.74 -0.36
CA GLU A 221 10.26 -3.04 0.86
C GLU A 221 11.25 -1.91 0.52
N LEU A 222 11.18 -0.83 1.27
CA LEU A 222 11.97 0.39 1.10
C LEU A 222 13.07 0.51 2.15
#